data_AF-A0A1J5G5L0-F1
#
_entry.id   AF-A0A1J5G5L0-F1
#
_cell.length_a   1.000
_cell.length_b   1.000
_cell.length_c   1.000
_cell.angle_alpha   90.00
_cell.angle_beta   90.00
_cell.angle_gamma   90.00
#
_symmetry.space_group_name_H-M   'P 1'
#
loop_
_entity.id
_entity.type
_entity.pdbx_description
1 polymer ?
#
loop_
_entity_poly.entity_id
_entity_poly.type
_entity_poly.pdbx_seq_one_letter_code
_entity_poly.pdbx_strand_id
1 'polypeptide(L)'
;MDYVEGNLWTKLEKVGKKISFAKDIMALFNYMRDDYVSWHRKAIVVAALIYFISPIDTIPDIAPLFGYLDDLGVITALLKYLGSELIPYYGTGYRS
;
A
#
# COMPACT_ATOMS: atom_id res chain seq x y z
N MET A 1 13.60 35.16 -1.23
CA MET A 1 13.77 34.07 -2.21
C MET A 1 13.32 32.72 -1.64
N ASP A 2 13.00 32.65 -0.35
CA ASP A 2 12.68 31.42 0.39
C ASP A 2 11.30 30.81 0.06
N TYR A 3 10.36 31.60 -0.47
CA TYR A 3 9.02 31.14 -0.85
C TYR A 3 9.00 30.21 -2.08
N VAL A 4 9.96 30.35 -2.99
CA VAL A 4 10.04 29.53 -4.20
C VAL A 4 10.65 28.17 -3.88
N GLU A 5 11.72 28.14 -3.09
CA GLU A 5 12.41 26.91 -2.70
C GLU A 5 11.50 25.98 -1.88
N GLY A 6 10.83 26.48 -0.83
CA GLY A 6 9.93 25.64 -0.01
C GLY A 6 8.80 24.98 -0.80
N ASN A 7 8.24 25.68 -1.80
CA ASN A 7 7.19 25.14 -2.67
C ASN A 7 7.73 24.10 -3.67
N LEU A 8 8.97 24.25 -4.14
CA LEU A 8 9.60 23.27 -5.03
C LEU A 8 9.91 21.96 -4.30
N TRP A 9 10.49 22.04 -3.10
CA TRP A 9 10.78 20.85 -2.27
C TRP A 9 9.51 20.07 -1.93
N THR A 10 8.44 20.76 -1.53
CA THR A 10 7.15 20.13 -1.23
C THR A 10 6.54 19.44 -2.46
N LYS A 11 6.68 20.04 -3.65
CA LYS A 11 6.21 19.42 -4.91
C LYS A 11 7.05 18.21 -5.27
N LEU A 12 8.38 18.29 -5.14
CA LEU A 12 9.29 17.17 -5.39
C LEU A 12 9.02 16.00 -4.43
N GLU A 13 8.81 16.26 -3.14
CA GLU A 13 8.47 15.23 -2.15
C GLU A 13 7.11 14.60 -2.46
N LYS A 14 6.09 15.39 -2.81
CA LYS A 14 4.77 14.88 -3.21
C LYS A 14 4.84 14.04 -4.49
N VAL A 15 5.63 14.46 -5.48
CA VAL A 15 5.86 13.70 -6.72
C VAL A 15 6.61 12.41 -6.42
N GLY A 16 7.65 12.44 -5.59
CA GLY A 16 8.40 11.26 -5.14
C GLY A 16 7.50 10.26 -4.41
N LYS A 17 6.65 10.72 -3.49
CA LYS A 17 5.66 9.89 -2.79
C LYS A 17 4.65 9.25 -3.74
N LYS A 18 4.14 9.99 -4.73
CA LYS A 18 3.25 9.44 -5.76
C LYS A 18 3.94 8.39 -6.63
N ILE A 19 5.19 8.61 -7.00
CA ILE A 19 5.99 7.65 -7.77
C ILE A 19 6.24 6.39 -6.94
N SER A 20 6.57 6.53 -5.66
CA SER A 20 6.72 5.38 -4.75
C SER A 20 5.44 4.57 -4.66
N PHE A 21 4.31 5.25 -4.43
CA PHE A 21 3.01 4.60 -4.31
C PHE A 21 2.61 3.86 -5.61
N ALA A 22 2.86 4.47 -6.77
CA ALA A 22 2.63 3.79 -8.05
C ALA A 22 3.50 2.53 -8.21
N LYS A 23 4.75 2.56 -7.73
CA LYS A 23 5.63 1.39 -7.69
C LYS A 23 5.15 0.32 -6.71
N ASP A 24 4.67 0.72 -5.53
CA ASP A 24 4.06 -0.19 -4.53
C ASP A 24 2.86 -0.94 -5.14
N ILE A 25 1.97 -0.21 -5.81
CA ILE A 25 0.82 -0.80 -6.51
C ILE A 25 1.26 -1.78 -7.59
N MET A 26 2.25 -1.40 -8.40
CA MET A 26 2.71 -2.25 -9.50
C MET A 26 3.42 -3.51 -8.99
N ALA A 27 4.19 -3.39 -7.90
CA ALA A 27 4.81 -4.51 -7.22
C ALA A 27 3.76 -5.48 -6.66
N LEU A 28 2.74 -4.96 -5.98
CA LEU A 28 1.63 -5.75 -5.43
C LEU A 28 0.83 -6.45 -6.53
N PHE A 29 0.58 -5.76 -7.64
CA PHE A 29 -0.10 -6.34 -8.80
C PHE A 29 0.69 -7.51 -9.40
N ASN A 30 2.01 -7.34 -9.56
CA ASN A 30 2.88 -8.39 -10.06
C ASN A 30 2.94 -9.57 -9.07
N TYR A 31 3.07 -9.29 -7.77
CA TYR A 31 3.04 -10.29 -6.70
C TYR A 31 1.76 -11.15 -6.72
N MET A 32 0.60 -10.52 -6.91
CA MET A 32 -0.69 -11.23 -7.03
C MET A 32 -0.76 -12.13 -8.28
N ARG A 33 -0.07 -11.76 -9.36
CA ARG A 33 -0.05 -12.51 -10.62
C ARG A 33 1.01 -13.60 -10.67
N ASP A 34 1.91 -13.67 -9.70
CA ASP A 34 2.98 -14.66 -9.71
C ASP A 34 2.50 -16.02 -9.22
N ASP A 35 2.58 -17.05 -10.05
CA ASP A 35 2.16 -18.41 -9.71
C ASP A 35 3.05 -19.07 -8.64
N TYR A 36 4.28 -18.57 -8.42
CA TYR A 36 5.15 -19.03 -7.34
C TYR A 36 4.71 -18.51 -5.96
N VAL A 37 3.90 -17.45 -5.92
CA VAL A 37 3.33 -16.95 -4.67
C VAL A 37 2.18 -17.87 -4.25
N SER A 38 2.30 -18.42 -3.04
CA SER A 38 1.28 -19.30 -2.46
C SER A 38 -0.10 -18.64 -2.40
N TRP A 39 -1.16 -19.39 -2.69
CA TRP A 39 -2.52 -18.87 -2.71
C TRP A 39 -2.96 -18.21 -1.40
N HIS A 40 -2.51 -18.74 -0.24
CA HIS A 40 -2.79 -18.15 1.08
C HIS A 40 -2.23 -16.72 1.20
N ARG A 41 -1.06 -16.45 0.62
CA ARG A 41 -0.46 -15.12 0.63
C ARG A 41 -1.28 -14.13 -0.20
N LYS A 42 -1.71 -14.57 -1.39
CA LYS A 42 -2.63 -13.79 -2.23
C LYS A 42 -3.95 -13.52 -1.52
N ALA A 43 -4.46 -14.51 -0.77
CA ALA A 43 -5.66 -14.36 0.03
C ALA A 43 -5.51 -13.31 1.14
N ILE A 44 -4.34 -13.17 1.78
CA ILE A 44 -4.06 -12.11 2.76
C ILE A 44 -4.13 -10.73 2.11
N VAL A 45 -3.55 -10.56 0.91
CA VAL A 45 -3.65 -9.30 0.15
C VAL A 45 -5.10 -8.97 -0.17
N VAL A 46 -5.86 -9.95 -0.68
CA VAL A 46 -7.28 -9.77 -0.99
C VAL A 46 -8.09 -9.46 0.27
N ALA A 47 -7.84 -10.14 1.39
CA ALA A 47 -8.51 -9.89 2.66
C ALA A 47 -8.23 -8.46 3.18
N ALA A 48 -6.98 -7.99 3.08
CA ALA A 48 -6.63 -6.62 3.46
C ALA A 48 -7.25 -5.57 2.52
N LEU A 49 -7.36 -5.86 1.22
CA LEU A 49 -8.05 -4.99 0.27
C LEU A 49 -9.56 -4.97 0.48
N ILE A 50 -10.17 -6.13 0.76
CA ILE A 50 -11.58 -6.23 1.15
C ILE A 50 -11.78 -5.45 2.44
N TYR A 51 -10.90 -5.56 3.44
CA TYR A 51 -11.00 -4.76 4.67
C TYR A 51 -10.94 -3.25 4.37
N PHE A 52 -10.02 -2.82 3.51
CA PHE A 52 -9.86 -1.41 3.13
C PHE A 52 -11.01 -0.85 2.28
N ILE A 53 -11.59 -1.66 1.38
CA ILE A 53 -12.66 -1.24 0.46
C ILE A 53 -14.04 -1.49 1.05
N SER A 54 -14.19 -2.48 1.94
CA SER A 54 -15.43 -2.80 2.60
C SER A 54 -15.85 -1.57 3.39
N PRO A 55 -16.90 -0.87 2.95
CA PRO A 55 -17.43 0.21 3.75
C PRO A 55 -18.02 -0.48 4.99
N ILE A 56 -17.79 0.05 6.19
CA ILE A 56 -18.85 0.05 7.21
C ILE A 56 -19.12 -1.27 7.99
N ASP A 57 -18.73 -2.47 7.55
CA ASP A 57 -19.51 -3.68 7.93
C ASP A 57 -19.08 -4.54 9.15
N THR A 58 -18.40 -3.99 10.18
CA THR A 58 -18.34 -4.72 11.49
C THR A 58 -18.36 -3.84 12.74
N ILE A 59 -18.51 -2.52 12.61
CA ILE A 59 -18.86 -1.66 13.74
C ILE A 59 -20.14 -0.87 13.40
N PRO A 60 -21.31 -1.52 13.29
CA PRO A 60 -22.50 -0.83 13.72
C PRO A 60 -22.36 -0.58 15.24
N ASP A 61 -22.28 0.71 15.61
CA ASP A 61 -22.65 1.30 16.91
C ASP A 61 -21.62 1.95 17.88
N ILE A 62 -20.28 2.00 17.69
CA ILE A 62 -19.41 2.53 18.81
C ILE A 62 -18.37 3.64 18.52
N ALA A 63 -17.92 3.94 17.29
CA ALA A 63 -16.77 4.89 17.18
C ALA A 63 -16.83 5.89 16.01
N PRO A 64 -17.50 7.04 16.17
CA PRO A 64 -17.55 8.09 15.14
C PRO A 64 -16.21 8.80 14.86
N LEU A 65 -15.11 8.44 15.53
CA LEU A 65 -13.84 9.20 15.53
C LEU A 65 -12.57 8.38 15.24
N PHE A 66 -12.64 7.05 15.07
CA PHE A 66 -11.44 6.19 15.00
C PHE A 66 -11.19 5.47 13.65
N GLY A 67 -12.14 5.49 12.70
CA GLY A 67 -12.06 4.65 11.49
C GLY A 67 -10.83 4.89 10.58
N TYR A 68 -10.41 6.14 10.38
CA TYR A 68 -9.35 6.45 9.41
C TYR A 68 -7.94 6.00 9.82
N LEU A 69 -7.67 5.87 11.12
CA LEU A 69 -6.38 5.42 11.63
C LEU A 69 -6.22 3.90 11.50
N ASP A 70 -7.33 3.17 11.56
CA ASP A 70 -7.35 1.71 11.47
C ASP A 70 -7.08 1.22 10.03
N ASP A 71 -7.70 1.84 9.03
CA ASP A 71 -7.49 1.51 7.61
C ASP A 71 -6.04 1.72 7.14
N LEU A 72 -5.44 2.84 7.53
CA LEU A 72 -4.03 3.13 7.25
C LEU A 72 -3.11 2.17 8.01
N GLY A 73 -3.49 1.77 9.23
CA GLY A 73 -2.79 0.76 10.02
C GLY A 73 -2.74 -0.58 9.30
N VAL A 74 -3.87 -1.05 8.76
CA VAL A 74 -3.97 -2.34 8.06
C VAL A 74 -3.16 -2.36 6.78
N ILE A 75 -3.25 -1.32 5.94
CA ILE A 75 -2.43 -1.24 4.71
C ILE A 75 -0.94 -1.15 5.06
N THR A 76 -0.58 -0.38 6.09
CA THR A 76 0.82 -0.28 6.54
C THR A 76 1.34 -1.62 7.08
N ALA A 77 0.51 -2.35 7.84
CA ALA A 77 0.86 -3.66 8.37
C ALA A 77 1.03 -4.70 7.24
N LEU A 78 0.14 -4.68 6.24
CA LEU A 78 0.25 -5.53 5.05
C LEU A 78 1.55 -5.26 4.29
N LEU A 79 1.85 -3.99 4.01
CA LEU A 79 3.08 -3.61 3.30
C LEU A 79 4.33 -3.98 4.10
N LYS A 80 4.30 -3.87 5.44
CA LYS A 80 5.40 -4.36 6.29
C LYS A 80 5.51 -5.88 6.28
N TYR A 81 4.39 -6.58 6.37
CA TYR A 81 4.34 -8.04 6.40
C TYR A 81 4.86 -8.66 5.10
N LEU A 82 4.47 -8.07 3.96
CA LEU A 82 4.89 -8.50 2.64
C LEU A 82 6.15 -7.79 2.15
N GLY A 83 6.71 -6.86 2.93
CA GLY A 83 7.79 -5.98 2.46
C GLY A 83 8.98 -6.73 1.89
N SER A 84 9.43 -7.79 2.57
CA SER A 84 10.51 -8.65 2.07
C SER A 84 10.13 -9.43 0.81
N GLU A 85 8.86 -9.80 0.68
CA GLU A 85 8.34 -10.53 -0.47
C GLU A 85 8.07 -9.60 -1.66
N LEU A 86 7.81 -8.31 -1.44
CA LEU A 86 7.58 -7.31 -2.50
C LEU A 86 8.87 -6.75 -3.09
N ILE A 87 10.02 -6.84 -2.39
CA ILE A 87 11.34 -6.36 -2.86
C ILE A 87 11.65 -6.77 -4.32
N PRO A 88 11.49 -8.05 -4.72
CA PRO A 88 11.74 -8.48 -6.11
C PRO A 88 10.81 -7.84 -7.16
N TYR A 89 9.67 -7.29 -6.72
CA TYR A 89 8.60 -6.78 -7.58
C TYR A 89 8.68 -5.25 -7.80
N TYR A 90 9.58 -4.53 -7.10
CA TYR A 90 9.74 -3.06 -7.17
C TYR A 90 10.59 -2.53 -8.35
N GLY A 91 11.24 -3.42 -9.11
CA GLY A 91 12.11 -3.11 -10.24
C GLY A 91 12.35 -4.36 -11.09
N THR A 92 13.01 -4.25 -12.24
CA THR A 92 13.27 -5.33 -13.21
C THR A 92 14.14 -6.46 -12.62
N GLY A 93 13.51 -7.27 -11.78
CA GLY A 93 14.00 -8.48 -11.16
C GLY A 93 12.86 -9.43 -10.80
N TYR A 94 11.65 -9.18 -11.33
CA TYR A 94 10.47 -10.03 -11.14
C TYR A 94 10.79 -11.50 -11.42
N ARG A 95 11.68 -11.75 -12.40
CA ARG A 95 12.21 -13.08 -12.76
C ARG A 95 13.58 -13.00 -13.48
N SER A 96 14.56 -12.26 -12.93
CA SER A 96 15.96 -12.36 -13.38
C SER A 96 16.75 -13.31 -12.48
#